data_AF-A0A348S384-F1
#
_entry.id   AF-A0A348S384-F1
#
_cell.length_a   1.000
_cell.length_b   1.000
_cell.length_c   1.000
_cell.angle_alpha   90.00
_cell.angle_beta   90.00
_cell.angle_gamma   90.00
#
_symmetry.space_group_name_H-M   'P 1'
#
loop_
_entity.id
_entity.type
_entity.pdbx_description
1 polymer ?
#
loop_
_entity_poly.entity_id
_entity_poly.type
_entity_poly.pdbx_seq_one_letter_code
_entity_poly.pdbx_strand_id
1 'polypeptide(L)'
;IEHPIFNFVFPLEEKPQIPNVGRGTESQFDGITFERWDAQTPFYKGMWDDKERLMMVICHNTDLGDGWEWEGANQYYFKEFSEKKAYPLGINIVMYALTH
;
A
#
# COMPACT_ATOMS: atom_id res chain seq x y z
N ILE A 1 -7.78 -1.23 9.62
CA ILE A 1 -6.72 -2.26 9.62
C ILE A 1 -7.28 -3.66 9.88
N GLU A 2 -8.52 -3.77 10.38
CA GLU A 2 -9.15 -5.03 10.80
C GLU A 2 -9.43 -6.04 9.68
N HIS A 3 -9.59 -5.60 8.43
CA HIS A 3 -9.85 -6.51 7.32
C HIS A 3 -8.65 -7.46 7.07
N PRO A 4 -8.86 -8.76 6.81
CA PRO A 4 -7.78 -9.73 6.63
C PRO A 4 -6.73 -9.35 5.59
N ILE A 5 -7.10 -8.61 4.53
CA ILE A 5 -6.12 -8.15 3.51
C ILE A 5 -4.94 -7.35 4.09
N PHE A 6 -5.08 -6.75 5.28
CA PHE A 6 -3.98 -6.04 5.94
C PHE A 6 -3.20 -6.91 6.93
N ASN A 7 -3.70 -8.10 7.27
CA ASN A 7 -3.15 -8.94 8.34
C ASN A 7 -3.23 -10.43 7.98
N PHE A 8 -2.84 -10.80 6.74
CA PHE A 8 -2.94 -12.17 6.25
C PHE A 8 -1.62 -12.93 6.32
N VAL A 9 -0.72 -12.76 5.34
CA VAL A 9 0.62 -13.35 5.36
C VAL A 9 1.56 -12.48 6.18
N PHE A 10 1.48 -11.17 5.94
CA PHE A 10 2.23 -10.17 6.67
C PHE A 10 1.28 -9.26 7.45
N PRO A 11 1.47 -9.09 8.77
CA PRO A 11 0.70 -8.14 9.55
C PRO A 11 1.14 -6.71 9.23
N LEU A 12 0.17 -5.84 8.95
CA LEU A 12 0.38 -4.40 8.79
C LEU A 12 -0.21 -3.67 10.00
N GLU A 13 0.59 -2.77 10.57
CA GLU A 13 0.19 -1.96 11.73
C GLU A 13 -0.70 -0.79 11.32
N GLU A 14 -0.54 -0.29 10.09
CA GLU A 14 -1.27 0.85 9.55
C GLU A 14 -1.74 0.59 8.11
N LYS A 15 -2.70 1.41 7.64
CA LYS A 15 -3.08 1.44 6.22
C LYS A 15 -1.91 2.07 5.46
N PRO A 16 -1.23 1.34 4.57
CA PRO A 16 -0.03 1.87 3.94
C PRO A 16 -0.33 3.11 3.09
N GLN A 17 0.53 4.12 3.18
CA GLN A 17 0.65 5.18 2.19
C GLN A 17 2.00 5.03 1.50
N ILE A 18 1.95 4.83 0.19
CA ILE A 18 3.11 4.77 -0.70
C ILE A 18 2.97 5.95 -1.67
N PRO A 19 3.86 6.94 -1.62
CA PRO A 19 4.00 7.96 -2.66
C PRO A 19 4.82 7.43 -3.83
N ASN A 20 4.87 8.18 -4.92
CA ASN A 20 5.87 7.97 -5.96
C ASN A 20 7.29 8.06 -5.43
N VAL A 21 8.23 7.49 -6.19
CA VAL A 21 9.64 7.39 -5.80
C VAL A 21 10.29 8.74 -5.48
N GLY A 22 9.93 9.81 -6.20
CA GLY A 22 10.47 11.14 -5.97
C GLY A 22 10.03 11.69 -4.62
N ARG A 23 8.70 11.72 -4.39
CA ARG A 23 8.13 12.20 -3.13
C ARG A 23 8.53 11.31 -1.95
N GLY A 24 8.52 10.01 -2.12
CA GLY A 24 8.98 9.07 -1.10
C GLY A 24 10.47 9.20 -0.79
N THR A 25 11.32 9.48 -1.78
CA THR A 25 12.74 9.72 -1.48
C THR A 25 12.94 11.02 -0.71
N GLU A 26 12.21 12.07 -1.03
CA GLU A 26 12.30 13.36 -0.34
C GLU A 26 11.67 13.32 1.07
N SER A 27 10.71 12.43 1.31
CA SER A 27 10.04 12.30 2.61
C SER A 27 10.99 11.92 3.75
N GLN A 28 12.20 11.42 3.46
CA GLN A 28 13.24 11.21 4.47
C GLN A 28 13.66 12.49 5.20
N PHE A 29 13.39 13.67 4.60
CA PHE A 29 13.75 14.97 5.13
C PHE A 29 12.56 15.75 5.71
N ASP A 30 11.41 15.72 5.03
CA ASP A 30 10.23 16.52 5.40
C ASP A 30 9.06 15.71 5.99
N GLY A 31 9.11 14.38 5.89
CA GLY A 31 8.05 13.46 6.34
C GLY A 31 6.78 13.47 5.49
N ILE A 32 6.75 14.17 4.35
CA ILE A 32 5.55 14.31 3.51
C ILE A 32 5.46 13.12 2.55
N THR A 33 4.44 12.29 2.75
CA THR A 33 4.20 11.04 1.98
C THR A 33 3.00 11.12 1.04
N PHE A 34 2.36 12.28 0.90
CA PHE A 34 1.28 12.51 -0.06
C PHE A 34 1.74 13.43 -1.18
N GLU A 35 1.10 13.30 -2.34
CA GLU A 35 1.46 14.07 -3.54
C GLU A 35 0.57 15.30 -3.76
N ARG A 36 -0.61 15.33 -3.12
CA ARG A 36 -1.55 16.44 -3.22
C ARG A 36 -2.13 16.80 -1.85
N TRP A 37 -2.28 18.10 -1.61
CA TRP A 37 -2.82 18.63 -0.36
C TRP A 37 -4.27 18.25 -0.08
N ASP A 38 -5.04 17.93 -1.12
CA ASP A 38 -6.42 17.43 -1.01
C ASP A 38 -6.52 15.90 -0.94
N ALA A 39 -5.39 15.18 -1.00
CA ALA A 39 -5.31 13.73 -1.06
C ALA A 39 -4.32 13.13 -0.02
N GLN A 40 -4.26 13.74 1.17
CA GLN A 40 -3.23 13.39 2.16
C GLN A 40 -3.42 12.02 2.82
N THR A 41 -4.65 11.52 2.86
CA THR A 41 -4.99 10.27 3.57
C THR A 41 -5.22 9.14 2.57
N PRO A 42 -4.57 7.96 2.74
CA PRO A 42 -4.86 6.80 1.94
C PRO A 42 -6.21 6.19 2.33
N PHE A 43 -7.02 5.84 1.33
CA PHE A 43 -8.27 5.12 1.51
C PHE A 43 -8.24 3.80 0.76
N TYR A 44 -8.52 2.72 1.48
CA TYR A 44 -8.71 1.40 0.88
C TYR A 44 -10.19 1.09 0.87
N LYS A 45 -10.73 0.88 -0.33
CA LYS A 45 -12.15 0.55 -0.54
C LYS A 45 -12.25 -0.86 -1.12
N GLY A 46 -13.38 -1.49 -0.89
CA GLY A 46 -13.67 -2.81 -1.45
C GLY A 46 -14.99 -2.80 -2.22
N MET A 47 -15.14 -3.79 -3.10
CA MET A 47 -16.44 -4.22 -3.61
C MET A 47 -16.60 -5.70 -3.32
N TRP A 48 -17.77 -6.09 -2.83
CA TRP A 48 -18.07 -7.45 -2.42
C TRP A 48 -19.17 -8.04 -3.30
N ASP A 49 -19.14 -9.35 -3.50
CA ASP A 49 -20.24 -10.08 -4.15
C ASP A 49 -21.36 -10.44 -3.14
N ASP A 50 -22.42 -11.06 -3.63
CA ASP A 50 -23.57 -11.50 -2.82
C ASP A 50 -23.23 -12.59 -1.78
N LYS A 51 -22.00 -13.14 -1.84
CA LYS A 51 -21.46 -14.11 -0.88
C LYS A 51 -20.44 -13.48 0.07
N GLU A 52 -20.41 -12.15 0.14
CA GLU A 52 -19.50 -11.37 0.99
C GLU A 52 -18.01 -11.59 0.68
N ARG A 53 -17.67 -12.02 -0.54
CA ARG A 53 -16.27 -12.15 -0.98
C ARG A 53 -15.77 -10.84 -1.57
N LEU A 54 -14.56 -10.42 -1.20
CA LEU A 54 -13.95 -9.21 -1.74
C LEU A 54 -13.52 -9.44 -3.20
N MET A 55 -14.19 -8.78 -4.13
CA MET A 55 -13.96 -8.92 -5.58
C MET A 55 -13.03 -7.85 -6.16
N MET A 56 -12.97 -6.69 -5.52
CA MET A 56 -12.11 -5.58 -5.94
C MET A 56 -11.60 -4.86 -4.71
N VAL A 57 -10.31 -4.54 -4.71
CA VAL A 57 -9.70 -3.60 -3.77
C VAL A 57 -9.30 -2.34 -4.54
N ILE A 58 -9.60 -1.17 -3.99
CA ILE A 58 -9.26 0.12 -4.56
C ILE A 58 -8.32 0.81 -3.59
N CYS A 59 -7.07 0.99 -4.02
CA CYS A 59 -6.04 1.77 -3.33
C CYS A 59 -6.17 3.23 -3.77
N HIS A 60 -6.82 4.08 -2.97
CA HIS A 60 -7.08 5.48 -3.30
C HIS A 60 -6.14 6.39 -2.52
N ASN A 61 -5.55 7.39 -3.19
CA ASN A 61 -4.53 8.31 -2.64
C ASN A 61 -3.24 7.62 -2.16
N THR A 62 -2.90 6.48 -2.75
CA THR A 62 -1.66 5.75 -2.51
C THR A 62 -1.32 4.94 -3.74
N ASP A 63 -0.04 4.85 -4.05
CA ASP A 63 0.45 4.10 -5.21
C ASP A 63 1.15 2.82 -4.77
N LEU A 64 0.37 1.75 -4.63
CA LEU A 64 0.93 0.45 -4.29
C LEU A 64 1.91 -0.05 -5.37
N GLY A 65 1.69 0.30 -6.64
CA GLY A 65 2.50 -0.15 -7.77
C GLY A 65 3.90 0.43 -7.74
N ASP A 66 4.03 1.73 -7.46
CA ASP A 66 5.33 2.42 -7.39
C ASP A 66 6.27 1.82 -6.34
N GLY A 67 5.72 1.26 -5.27
CA GLY A 67 6.50 0.54 -4.26
C GLY A 67 7.18 -0.74 -4.80
N TRP A 68 6.68 -1.30 -5.90
CA TRP A 68 7.26 -2.45 -6.60
C TRP A 68 8.09 -2.03 -7.81
N GLU A 69 7.66 -1.01 -8.57
CA GLU A 69 8.34 -0.59 -9.79
C GLU A 69 9.71 0.08 -9.51
N TRP A 70 9.80 0.83 -8.41
CA TRP A 70 10.97 1.66 -8.08
C TRP A 70 11.77 1.17 -6.88
N GLU A 71 11.60 -0.10 -6.50
CA GLU A 71 12.26 -0.69 -5.33
C GLU A 71 13.80 -0.55 -5.36
N GLY A 72 14.41 -0.57 -6.54
CA GLY A 72 15.86 -0.45 -6.72
C GLY A 72 16.39 0.99 -6.87
N ALA A 73 15.52 1.99 -6.87
CA ALA A 73 15.88 3.36 -7.24
C ALA A 73 16.56 4.15 -6.12
N ASN A 74 16.20 3.88 -4.86
CA ASN A 74 16.74 4.55 -3.70
C ASN A 74 16.67 3.64 -2.46
N GLN A 75 17.76 3.57 -1.68
CA GLN A 75 17.84 2.67 -0.52
C GLN A 75 16.86 3.04 0.61
N TYR A 76 16.65 4.32 0.88
CA TYR A 76 15.66 4.76 1.86
C TYR A 76 14.25 4.40 1.37
N TYR A 77 13.94 4.70 0.11
CA TYR A 77 12.64 4.39 -0.46
C TYR A 77 12.33 2.89 -0.40
N PHE A 78 13.31 2.05 -0.76
CA PHE A 78 13.19 0.60 -0.62
C PHE A 78 12.82 0.18 0.80
N LYS A 79 13.59 0.67 1.78
CA LYS A 79 13.42 0.28 3.19
C LYS A 79 12.12 0.82 3.79
N GLU A 80 11.68 2.00 3.40
CA GLU A 80 10.53 2.64 4.01
C GLU A 80 9.20 2.27 3.35
N PHE A 81 9.19 2.16 2.01
CA PHE A 81 7.96 1.96 1.25
C PHE A 81 7.88 0.60 0.57
N SER A 82 8.94 0.12 -0.08
CA SER A 82 8.88 -1.18 -0.76
C SER A 82 8.80 -2.34 0.25
N GLU A 83 9.81 -2.47 1.09
CA GLU A 83 10.00 -3.59 2.01
C GLU A 83 8.95 -3.61 3.13
N LYS A 84 8.69 -2.46 3.77
CA LYS A 84 7.80 -2.38 4.93
C LYS A 84 6.31 -2.30 4.57
N LYS A 85 5.96 -1.82 3.37
CA LYS A 85 4.59 -1.41 3.05
C LYS A 85 4.05 -2.08 1.78
N ALA A 86 4.69 -1.86 0.64
CA ALA A 86 4.18 -2.30 -0.66
C ALA A 86 4.22 -3.82 -0.83
N TYR A 87 5.31 -4.46 -0.41
CA TYR A 87 5.47 -5.91 -0.48
C TYR A 87 4.49 -6.66 0.42
N PRO A 88 4.41 -6.37 1.73
CA PRO A 88 3.41 -6.96 2.61
C PRO A 88 1.99 -6.84 2.08
N LEU A 89 1.58 -5.64 1.64
CA LEU A 89 0.22 -5.42 1.17
C LEU A 89 -0.05 -6.14 -0.16
N GLY A 90 0.86 -6.01 -1.13
CA GLY A 90 0.73 -6.67 -2.44
C GLY A 90 0.65 -8.19 -2.31
N ILE A 91 1.51 -8.79 -1.49
CA ILE A 91 1.51 -10.23 -1.23
C ILE A 91 0.22 -10.64 -0.52
N ASN A 92 -0.24 -9.90 0.49
CA ASN A 92 -1.51 -10.19 1.16
C ASN A 92 -2.69 -10.17 0.18
N ILE A 93 -2.76 -9.17 -0.71
CA ILE A 93 -3.85 -9.04 -1.70
C ILE A 93 -3.86 -10.26 -2.65
N VAL A 94 -2.70 -10.61 -3.21
CA VAL A 94 -2.59 -11.77 -4.12
C VAL A 94 -2.95 -13.06 -3.42
N MET A 95 -2.41 -13.27 -2.22
CA MET A 95 -2.66 -14.50 -1.46
C MET A 95 -4.12 -14.59 -1.00
N TYR A 96 -4.74 -13.47 -0.62
CA TYR A 96 -6.17 -13.42 -0.30
C TYR A 96 -7.02 -13.83 -1.52
N ALA A 97 -6.75 -13.22 -2.69
CA ALA A 97 -7.49 -13.51 -3.93
C ALA A 97 -7.34 -14.96 -4.41
N LEU A 98 -6.22 -15.63 -4.08
CA LEU A 98 -5.99 -17.03 -4.43
C LEU A 98 -6.63 -18.01 -3.43
N THR A 99 -7.15 -17.55 -2.30
CA THR A 99 -7.60 -18.42 -1.19
C THR A 99 -9.05 -18.18 -0.73
N HIS A 100 -9.73 -17.12 -1.21
CA HIS A 100 -11.10 -16.75 -0.85
C HIS A 100 -11.95 -16.53 -2.12
#